data_AF-A0A7X7PFU7-F1
#
_entry.id   AF-A0A7X7PFU7-F1
#
_cell.length_a   1.000
_cell.length_b   1.000
_cell.length_c   1.000
_cell.angle_alpha   90.00
_cell.angle_beta   90.00
_cell.angle_gamma   90.00
#
_symmetry.space_group_name_H-M   'P 1'
#
loop_
_entity.id
_entity.type
_entity.pdbx_description
1 polymer ?
#
loop_
_entity_poly.entity_id
_entity_poly.type
_entity_poly.pdbx_seq_one_letter_code
_entity_poly.pdbx_strand_id
1 'polypeptide(L)'
;MIRWLKDLSVAQTLLGLFLVVALLCALTGAVGIGGMMRISEHAERLHAQLVELQVESANADAEAAHAALDEARRTMWGIVLLATAIALGLGYVVSRAITNALGQMREAADRLASGNLDIEVTFESKGDVGRLAESFRRMAAAQKEIADAAVEIAAGNLDVTIEPRSESDVLTRSFITLRDSVRSVTAEARSLADAAVAGDLAKRGDVERFDGAYRDVVAGINGIIDGMTAPLNEAVQVLERLAAKDLTVRMSGTYQGDHARIKAALNAAMDHMEEALAQIAASADQVASAATQVGAGSQVLAHGTSEQASSLEEISASLQEMTSMTRQSAAHAQECDRLSESARGMAHEGVQSMERLAEAMERIRASSDQTAKIVKTIDEIAFQTNLLALNAAVEAA
;
A
#
# COMPACT_ATOMS: atom_id res chain seq x y z
N MET A 1 -42.25 65.01 -0.02
CA MET A 1 -43.24 65.21 1.07
C MET A 1 -44.65 64.81 0.63
N ILE A 2 -44.79 63.70 -0.12
CA ILE A 2 -46.06 63.12 -0.59
C ILE A 2 -45.82 61.61 -0.65
N ARG A 3 -45.93 60.93 0.49
CA ARG A 3 -45.95 59.45 0.57
C ARG A 3 -46.60 58.92 1.85
N TRP A 4 -47.17 59.82 2.66
CA TRP A 4 -47.83 59.56 3.94
C TRP A 4 -49.36 59.38 3.80
N LEU A 5 -49.82 59.00 2.61
CA LEU A 5 -51.25 58.93 2.26
C LEU A 5 -51.70 57.53 1.78
N LYS A 6 -50.87 56.48 2.00
CA LYS A 6 -51.18 55.11 1.56
C LYS A 6 -51.50 54.11 2.67
N ASP A 7 -51.35 54.45 3.94
CA ASP A 7 -51.86 53.62 5.04
C ASP A 7 -53.34 53.94 5.30
N LEU A 8 -54.15 53.59 4.31
CA LEU A 8 -55.60 53.77 4.34
C LEU A 8 -56.25 52.89 5.42
N SER A 9 -55.58 51.84 5.94
CA SER A 9 -56.20 50.94 6.92
C SER A 9 -56.21 51.53 8.34
N VAL A 10 -55.09 52.02 8.87
CA VAL A 10 -55.04 52.65 10.21
C VAL A 10 -55.76 54.00 10.17
N ALA A 11 -55.64 54.74 9.07
CA ALA A 11 -56.46 55.92 8.83
C ALA A 11 -57.94 55.55 8.72
N GLN A 12 -58.35 54.43 8.12
CA GLN A 12 -59.76 54.00 8.09
C GLN A 12 -60.25 53.46 9.43
N THR A 13 -59.42 52.80 10.25
CA THR A 13 -59.83 52.39 11.59
C THR A 13 -59.92 53.60 12.51
N LEU A 14 -58.97 54.53 12.42
CA LEU A 14 -59.02 55.80 13.16
C LEU A 14 -60.14 56.70 12.64
N LEU A 15 -60.39 56.80 11.33
CA LEU A 15 -61.49 57.56 10.74
C LEU A 15 -62.84 56.89 11.00
N GLY A 16 -62.89 55.55 11.07
CA GLY A 16 -64.06 54.78 11.50
C GLY A 16 -64.34 54.98 12.98
N LEU A 17 -63.31 54.99 13.83
CA LEU A 17 -63.42 55.30 15.25
C LEU A 17 -63.77 56.77 15.48
N PHE A 18 -63.20 57.69 14.69
CA PHE A 18 -63.50 59.11 14.70
C PHE A 18 -64.92 59.35 14.18
N LEU A 19 -65.39 58.60 13.19
CA LEU A 19 -66.77 58.62 12.72
C LEU A 19 -67.71 58.06 13.76
N VAL A 20 -67.37 56.99 14.50
CA VAL A 20 -68.21 56.45 15.58
C VAL A 20 -68.26 57.41 16.78
N VAL A 21 -67.12 57.98 17.17
CA VAL A 21 -67.05 59.01 18.23
C VAL A 21 -67.72 60.31 17.77
N ALA A 22 -67.58 60.71 16.51
CA ALA A 22 -68.28 61.85 15.93
C ALA A 22 -69.78 61.58 15.74
N LEU A 23 -70.21 60.35 15.45
CA LEU A 23 -71.63 59.96 15.40
C LEU A 23 -72.23 59.97 16.81
N LEU A 24 -71.48 59.51 17.81
CA LEU A 24 -71.87 59.57 19.22
C LEU A 24 -71.93 61.02 19.73
N CYS A 25 -70.96 61.87 19.34
CA CYS A 25 -70.99 63.31 19.61
C CYS A 25 -72.10 64.05 18.83
N ALA A 26 -72.43 63.61 17.62
CA ALA A 26 -73.54 64.15 16.84
C ALA A 26 -74.89 63.68 17.41
N LEU A 27 -74.99 62.46 17.95
CA LEU A 27 -76.16 61.97 18.67
C LEU A 27 -76.37 62.74 19.98
N THR A 28 -75.30 63.02 20.74
CA THR A 28 -75.40 63.87 21.95
C THR A 28 -75.69 65.33 21.61
N GLY A 29 -75.18 65.84 20.49
CA GLY A 29 -75.57 67.14 19.93
C GLY A 29 -77.05 67.20 19.52
N ALA A 30 -77.58 66.14 18.89
CA ALA A 30 -78.98 66.06 18.48
C ALA A 30 -79.95 65.90 19.67
N VAL A 31 -79.56 65.15 20.71
CA VAL A 31 -80.34 65.02 21.95
C VAL A 31 -80.27 66.29 22.80
N GLY A 32 -79.11 66.98 22.82
CA GLY A 32 -78.95 68.27 23.49
C GLY A 32 -79.73 69.42 22.84
N ILE A 33 -79.83 69.45 21.50
CA ILE A 33 -80.59 70.47 20.76
C ILE A 33 -82.10 70.18 20.81
N GLY A 34 -82.52 68.91 20.89
CA GLY A 34 -83.92 68.53 21.08
C GLY A 34 -84.51 68.97 22.43
N GLY A 35 -83.69 69.00 23.50
CA GLY A 35 -84.08 69.55 24.80
C GLY A 35 -84.20 71.07 24.83
N MET A 36 -83.38 71.77 24.04
CA MET A 36 -83.36 73.24 24.00
C MET A 36 -84.51 73.85 23.17
N MET A 37 -85.08 73.10 22.21
CA MET A 37 -86.25 73.58 21.43
C MET A 37 -87.57 73.58 22.20
N ARG A 38 -87.72 72.84 23.32
CA ARG A 38 -88.94 72.91 24.16
C ARG A 38 -89.02 74.17 25.03
N ILE A 39 -87.90 74.87 25.21
CA ILE A 39 -87.81 76.09 26.02
C ILE A 39 -88.08 77.36 25.17
N SER A 40 -88.14 77.22 23.84
CA SER A 40 -88.41 78.33 22.91
C SER A 40 -89.90 78.63 22.65
N GLU A 41 -90.84 77.86 23.23
CA GLU A 41 -92.27 78.00 22.90
C GLU A 41 -93.11 78.69 24.00
N HIS A 42 -92.50 79.05 25.14
CA HIS A 42 -93.20 79.71 26.28
C HIS A 42 -92.66 81.12 26.62
N ALA A 43 -91.72 81.66 25.83
CA ALA A 43 -91.05 82.93 26.13
C ALA A 43 -91.69 84.20 25.54
N GLU A 44 -92.86 84.12 24.88
CA GLU A 44 -93.40 85.28 24.11
C GLU A 44 -94.89 85.64 24.33
N ARG A 45 -95.55 85.19 25.40
CA ARG A 45 -96.93 85.65 25.69
C ARG A 45 -97.14 86.20 27.10
N LEU A 46 -97.31 87.53 27.10
CA LEU A 46 -98.12 88.34 28.01
C LEU A 46 -97.50 88.81 29.33
N HIS A 47 -96.65 89.81 29.13
CA HIS A 47 -96.29 90.91 30.02
C HIS A 47 -97.49 91.83 30.40
N ALA A 48 -98.61 91.29 30.91
CA ALA A 48 -99.74 92.14 31.34
C ALA A 48 -100.64 91.51 32.41
N GLN A 49 -100.21 91.52 33.67
CA GLN A 49 -100.95 92.07 34.82
C GLN A 49 -100.23 91.73 36.14
N LEU A 50 -100.12 92.75 36.99
CA LEU A 50 -99.24 92.90 38.14
C LEU A 50 -99.78 92.24 39.44
N VAL A 51 -98.85 91.60 40.17
CA VAL A 51 -98.51 91.86 41.60
C VAL A 51 -99.23 91.13 42.76
N GLU A 52 -100.03 90.08 42.59
CA GLU A 52 -100.56 89.39 43.79
C GLU A 52 -100.62 87.86 43.70
N LEU A 53 -99.51 87.19 43.35
CA LEU A 53 -99.34 85.73 43.48
C LEU A 53 -97.87 85.27 43.34
N GLN A 54 -96.92 86.06 43.85
CA GLN A 54 -95.50 85.94 43.49
C GLN A 54 -94.66 84.92 44.30
N VAL A 55 -95.27 83.93 44.97
CA VAL A 55 -94.49 82.97 45.78
C VAL A 55 -94.89 81.50 45.55
N GLU A 56 -96.11 81.21 45.10
CA GLU A 56 -96.58 79.81 45.01
C GLU A 56 -96.36 79.18 43.62
N SER A 57 -96.61 79.90 42.51
CA SER A 57 -96.36 79.35 41.16
C SER A 57 -94.88 79.41 40.75
N ALA A 58 -94.11 80.37 41.28
CA ALA A 58 -92.67 80.41 41.09
C ALA A 58 -91.98 79.17 41.69
N ASN A 59 -92.53 78.61 42.78
CA ASN A 59 -92.03 77.36 43.37
C ASN A 59 -92.45 76.15 42.55
N ALA A 60 -93.68 76.09 42.02
CA ALA A 60 -94.12 74.95 41.20
C ALA A 60 -93.39 74.87 39.84
N ASP A 61 -93.19 76.01 39.16
CA ASP A 61 -92.42 76.09 37.92
C ASP A 61 -90.91 75.90 38.18
N ALA A 62 -90.39 76.40 39.30
CA ALA A 62 -89.02 76.10 39.72
C ALA A 62 -88.84 74.61 40.05
N GLU A 63 -89.79 73.96 40.73
CA GLU A 63 -89.74 72.52 41.03
C GLU A 63 -89.80 71.68 39.75
N ALA A 64 -90.68 72.02 38.80
CA ALA A 64 -90.76 71.33 37.51
C ALA A 64 -89.49 71.54 36.66
N ALA A 65 -88.94 72.76 36.65
CA ALA A 65 -87.67 73.05 35.98
C ALA A 65 -86.49 72.35 36.67
N HIS A 66 -86.45 72.30 38.00
CA HIS A 66 -85.44 71.56 38.76
C HIS A 66 -85.53 70.05 38.49
N ALA A 67 -86.73 69.48 38.43
CA ALA A 67 -86.94 68.06 38.10
C ALA A 67 -86.51 67.73 36.66
N ALA A 68 -86.84 68.57 35.69
CA ALA A 68 -86.41 68.41 34.30
C ALA A 68 -84.89 68.56 34.13
N LEU A 69 -84.28 69.52 34.85
CA LEU A 69 -82.82 69.68 34.88
C LEU A 69 -82.12 68.48 35.54
N ASP A 70 -82.70 67.87 36.58
CA ASP A 70 -82.13 66.68 37.22
C ASP A 70 -82.30 65.40 36.38
N GLU A 71 -83.37 65.28 35.59
CA GLU A 71 -83.51 64.20 34.61
C GLU A 71 -82.55 64.36 33.42
N ALA A 72 -82.40 65.58 32.89
CA ALA A 72 -81.41 65.89 31.86
C ALA A 72 -79.97 65.69 32.37
N ARG A 73 -79.69 66.06 33.63
CA ARG A 73 -78.39 65.84 34.27
C ARG A 73 -78.09 64.34 34.43
N ARG A 74 -79.07 63.53 34.84
CA ARG A 74 -78.89 62.06 34.97
C ARG A 74 -78.60 61.39 33.63
N THR A 75 -79.34 61.74 32.57
CA THR A 75 -79.10 61.18 31.23
C THR A 75 -77.75 61.62 30.64
N MET A 76 -77.36 62.88 30.84
CA MET A 76 -76.04 63.39 30.44
C MET A 76 -74.89 62.65 31.14
N TRP A 77 -74.95 62.49 32.48
CA TRP A 77 -73.94 61.72 33.22
C TRP A 77 -73.92 60.24 32.83
N GLY A 78 -75.07 59.65 32.53
CA GLY A 78 -75.16 58.26 32.04
C GLY A 78 -74.44 58.06 30.71
N ILE A 79 -74.58 58.98 29.75
CA ILE A 79 -73.88 58.91 28.46
C ILE A 79 -72.38 59.14 28.63
N VAL A 80 -71.97 60.11 29.46
CA VAL A 80 -70.55 60.38 29.74
C VAL A 80 -69.88 59.16 30.40
N LEU A 81 -70.54 58.52 31.37
CA LEU A 81 -70.06 57.30 32.01
C LEU A 81 -69.93 56.15 31.01
N LEU A 82 -70.92 55.96 30.13
CA LEU A 82 -70.89 54.92 29.10
C LEU A 82 -69.79 55.16 28.07
N ALA A 83 -69.64 56.38 27.56
CA ALA A 83 -68.59 56.74 26.62
C ALA A 83 -67.19 56.58 27.25
N THR A 84 -67.03 56.96 28.52
CA THR A 84 -65.79 56.77 29.28
C THR A 84 -65.49 55.29 29.50
N ALA A 85 -66.49 54.48 29.83
CA ALA A 85 -66.35 53.03 29.99
C ALA A 85 -65.95 52.34 28.69
N ILE A 86 -66.54 52.74 27.55
CA ILE A 86 -66.17 52.23 26.22
C ILE A 86 -64.75 52.65 25.86
N ALA A 87 -64.37 53.91 26.08
CA ALA A 87 -63.02 54.40 25.80
C ALA A 87 -61.95 53.68 26.64
N LEU A 88 -62.22 53.49 27.94
CA LEU A 88 -61.33 52.73 28.83
C LEU A 88 -61.26 51.24 28.45
N GLY A 89 -62.38 50.63 28.08
CA GLY A 89 -62.44 49.24 27.63
C GLY A 89 -61.67 49.02 26.32
N LEU A 90 -61.88 49.89 25.33
CA LEU A 90 -61.16 49.86 24.05
C LEU A 90 -59.66 50.12 24.27
N GLY A 91 -59.33 51.11 25.11
CA GLY A 91 -57.96 51.42 25.50
C GLY A 91 -57.26 50.23 26.17
N TYR A 92 -57.96 49.53 27.07
CA TYR A 92 -57.44 48.32 27.72
C TYR A 92 -57.20 47.18 26.72
N VAL A 93 -58.13 46.91 25.79
CA VAL A 93 -57.98 45.86 24.78
C VAL A 93 -56.82 46.16 23.84
N VAL A 94 -56.72 47.40 23.33
CA VAL A 94 -55.62 47.81 22.43
C VAL A 94 -54.28 47.79 23.16
N SER A 95 -54.23 48.32 24.39
CA SER A 95 -53.02 48.31 25.21
C SER A 95 -52.54 46.88 25.47
N ARG A 96 -53.45 45.99 25.91
CA ARG A 96 -53.12 44.58 26.16
C ARG A 96 -52.66 43.84 24.90
N ALA A 97 -53.28 44.12 23.75
CA ALA A 97 -52.87 43.52 22.48
C ALA A 97 -51.45 43.95 22.07
N ILE A 98 -51.11 45.25 22.22
CA ILE A 98 -49.77 45.78 21.90
C ILE A 98 -48.73 45.26 22.90
N THR A 99 -49.02 45.29 24.20
CA THR A 99 -48.10 44.80 25.24
C THR A 99 -47.78 43.32 25.06
N ASN A 100 -48.79 42.50 24.74
CA ASN A 100 -48.57 41.08 24.46
C ASN A 100 -47.71 40.86 23.21
N ALA A 101 -48.00 41.58 22.12
CA ALA A 101 -47.24 41.47 20.88
C ALA A 101 -45.77 41.90 21.04
N LEU A 102 -45.52 43.03 21.72
CA LEU A 102 -44.17 43.49 22.05
C LEU A 102 -43.45 42.52 23.00
N GLY A 103 -44.19 41.90 23.94
CA GLY A 103 -43.66 40.86 24.81
C GLY A 103 -43.12 39.66 24.04
N GLN A 104 -43.90 39.13 23.08
CA GLN A 104 -43.46 38.01 22.23
C GLN A 104 -42.26 38.38 21.35
N MET A 105 -42.26 39.59 20.77
CA MET A 105 -41.13 40.04 19.94
C MET A 105 -39.85 40.25 20.77
N ARG A 106 -39.97 40.72 22.02
CA ARG A 106 -38.84 40.81 22.95
C ARG A 106 -38.28 39.43 23.25
N GLU A 107 -39.15 38.47 23.59
CA GLU A 107 -38.72 37.09 23.87
C GLU A 107 -38.08 36.43 22.64
N ALA A 108 -38.66 36.61 21.47
CA ALA A 108 -38.08 36.16 20.20
C ALA A 108 -36.69 36.77 19.95
N ALA A 109 -36.53 38.07 20.22
CA ALA A 109 -35.23 38.74 20.10
C ALA A 109 -34.21 38.20 21.10
N ASP A 110 -34.59 37.98 22.36
CA ASP A 110 -33.72 37.41 23.40
C ASP A 110 -33.28 35.98 23.04
N ARG A 111 -34.20 35.16 22.51
CA ARG A 111 -33.90 33.80 22.03
C ARG A 111 -32.97 33.83 20.81
N LEU A 112 -33.23 34.71 19.85
CA LEU A 112 -32.38 34.87 18.68
C LEU A 112 -30.97 35.32 19.06
N ALA A 113 -30.86 36.27 19.99
CA ALA A 113 -29.59 36.79 20.49
C ALA A 113 -28.77 35.73 21.25
N SER A 114 -29.44 34.76 21.88
CA SER A 114 -28.79 33.62 22.54
C SER A 114 -28.49 32.44 21.60
N GLY A 115 -28.84 32.54 20.32
CA GLY A 115 -28.63 31.48 19.33
C GLY A 115 -29.70 30.38 19.34
N ASN A 116 -30.77 30.53 20.10
CA ASN A 116 -31.92 29.62 20.09
C ASN A 116 -32.88 30.03 18.95
N LEU A 117 -32.83 29.28 17.85
CA LEU A 117 -33.56 29.57 16.61
C LEU A 117 -34.97 28.95 16.55
N ASP A 118 -35.40 28.28 17.61
CA ASP A 118 -36.73 27.68 17.74
C ASP A 118 -37.78 28.74 18.14
N ILE A 119 -37.94 29.77 17.32
CA ILE A 119 -38.73 30.97 17.64
C ILE A 119 -40.11 30.88 16.99
N GLU A 120 -41.16 30.93 17.81
CA GLU A 120 -42.55 30.98 17.33
C GLU A 120 -43.22 32.31 17.70
N VAL A 121 -43.42 33.18 16.70
CA VAL A 121 -44.14 34.46 16.87
C VAL A 121 -45.56 34.28 16.35
N THR A 122 -46.50 33.99 17.27
CA THR A 122 -47.91 33.68 16.98
C THR A 122 -48.78 34.90 16.71
N PHE A 123 -48.28 36.11 17.00
CA PHE A 123 -49.03 37.33 16.77
C PHE A 123 -49.23 37.64 15.28
N GLU A 124 -50.49 37.80 14.87
CA GLU A 124 -50.90 38.21 13.53
C GLU A 124 -51.77 39.46 13.58
N SER A 125 -51.37 40.50 12.85
CA SER A 125 -52.15 41.73 12.71
C SER A 125 -51.80 42.41 11.38
N LYS A 126 -52.72 43.20 10.83
CA LYS A 126 -52.50 43.99 9.61
C LYS A 126 -51.83 45.34 9.85
N GLY A 127 -51.62 45.72 11.12
CA GLY A 127 -50.96 46.97 11.50
C GLY A 127 -49.42 46.86 11.54
N ASP A 128 -48.76 47.95 11.92
CA ASP A 128 -47.29 48.06 11.99
C ASP A 128 -46.65 46.98 12.87
N VAL A 129 -47.29 46.65 13.99
CA VAL A 129 -46.86 45.60 14.93
C VAL A 129 -46.87 44.22 14.24
N GLY A 130 -47.82 43.96 13.36
CA GLY A 130 -47.87 42.71 12.60
C GLY A 130 -46.82 42.65 11.49
N ARG A 131 -46.51 43.78 10.84
CA ARG A 131 -45.37 43.86 9.90
C ARG A 131 -44.04 43.62 10.61
N LEU A 132 -43.89 44.13 11.83
CA LEU A 132 -42.72 43.87 12.67
C LEU A 132 -42.61 42.38 13.03
N ALA A 133 -43.70 41.75 13.47
CA ALA A 133 -43.75 40.32 13.76
C ALA A 133 -43.38 39.46 12.53
N GLU A 134 -43.88 39.81 11.35
CA GLU A 134 -43.52 39.15 10.08
C GLU A 134 -42.04 39.31 9.74
N SER A 135 -41.48 40.50 9.98
CA SER A 135 -40.06 40.75 9.74
C SER A 135 -39.17 39.92 10.68
N PHE A 136 -39.58 39.77 11.95
CA PHE A 136 -38.94 38.89 12.91
C PHE A 136 -39.02 37.42 12.50
N ARG A 137 -40.18 36.94 12.03
CA ARG A 137 -40.33 35.54 11.53
C ARG A 137 -39.39 35.25 10.37
N ARG A 138 -39.32 36.15 9.38
CA ARG A 138 -38.41 36.01 8.24
C ARG A 138 -36.95 35.99 8.66
N MET A 139 -36.58 36.84 9.62
CA MET A 139 -35.23 36.86 10.18
C MET A 139 -34.89 35.56 10.94
N ALA A 140 -35.81 35.08 11.80
CA ALA A 140 -35.62 33.82 12.53
C ALA A 140 -35.50 32.62 11.59
N ALA A 141 -36.38 32.53 10.58
CA ALA A 141 -36.31 31.49 9.56
C ALA A 141 -34.99 31.54 8.76
N ALA A 142 -34.48 32.74 8.46
CA ALA A 142 -33.20 32.90 7.78
C ALA A 142 -32.02 32.38 8.56
N GLN A 143 -31.95 32.70 9.85
CA GLN A 143 -30.90 32.20 10.72
C GLN A 143 -31.01 30.69 10.91
N LYS A 144 -32.23 30.16 11.04
CA LYS A 144 -32.48 28.71 11.17
C LYS A 144 -32.00 27.92 9.97
N GLU A 145 -32.31 28.37 8.76
CA GLU A 145 -31.88 27.70 7.52
C GLU A 145 -30.35 27.58 7.42
N ILE A 146 -29.61 28.64 7.79
CA ILE A 146 -28.14 28.63 7.77
C ILE A 146 -27.58 27.71 8.87
N ALA A 147 -28.19 27.69 10.05
CA ALA A 147 -27.80 26.79 11.12
C ALA A 147 -28.03 25.31 10.74
N ASP A 148 -29.19 24.99 10.14
CA ASP A 148 -29.51 23.65 9.67
C ASP A 148 -28.51 23.21 8.57
N ALA A 149 -28.15 24.11 7.65
CA ALA A 149 -27.13 23.83 6.64
C ALA A 149 -25.71 23.66 7.23
N ALA A 150 -25.38 24.36 8.31
CA ALA A 150 -24.11 24.18 9.01
C ALA A 150 -24.01 22.79 9.67
N VAL A 151 -25.11 22.27 10.19
CA VAL A 151 -25.19 20.90 10.70
C VAL A 151 -24.96 19.88 9.58
N GLU A 152 -25.57 20.08 8.41
CA GLU A 152 -25.35 19.21 7.24
C GLU A 152 -23.88 19.21 6.78
N ILE A 153 -23.27 20.40 6.68
CA ILE A 153 -21.85 20.53 6.32
C ILE A 153 -20.95 19.85 7.36
N ALA A 154 -21.25 20.00 8.65
CA ALA A 154 -20.51 19.34 9.72
C ALA A 154 -20.64 17.81 9.65
N ALA A 155 -21.77 17.29 9.14
CA ALA A 155 -21.96 15.87 8.85
C ALA A 155 -21.27 15.41 7.54
N GLY A 156 -20.66 16.33 6.79
CA GLY A 156 -19.95 16.06 5.53
C GLY A 156 -20.81 16.22 4.27
N ASN A 157 -22.06 16.66 4.38
CA ASN A 157 -22.91 16.95 3.24
C ASN A 157 -22.65 18.37 2.71
N LEU A 158 -21.80 18.47 1.68
CA LEU A 158 -21.43 19.74 1.04
C LEU A 158 -22.31 20.11 -0.16
N ASP A 159 -23.34 19.31 -0.43
CA ASP A 159 -24.27 19.50 -1.55
C ASP A 159 -25.51 20.30 -1.14
N VAL A 160 -25.61 20.68 0.15
CA VAL A 160 -26.70 21.49 0.69
C VAL A 160 -26.82 22.81 -0.09
N THR A 161 -28.04 23.10 -0.56
CA THR A 161 -28.35 24.30 -1.34
C THR A 161 -29.07 25.31 -0.48
N ILE A 162 -28.56 26.54 -0.45
CA ILE A 162 -29.15 27.70 0.22
C ILE A 162 -29.16 28.83 -0.78
N GLU A 163 -30.28 29.56 -0.88
CA GLU A 163 -30.43 30.67 -1.83
C GLU A 163 -30.37 32.02 -1.10
N PRO A 164 -29.56 32.99 -1.59
CA PRO A 164 -29.56 34.34 -1.04
C PRO A 164 -30.93 34.99 -1.20
N ARG A 165 -31.47 35.55 -0.10
CA ARG A 165 -32.79 36.19 -0.12
C ARG A 165 -32.80 37.55 -0.82
N SER A 166 -31.63 38.17 -0.93
CA SER A 166 -31.42 39.45 -1.61
C SER A 166 -29.95 39.60 -1.99
N GLU A 167 -29.64 40.56 -2.85
CA GLU A 167 -28.25 40.88 -3.21
C GLU A 167 -27.40 41.29 -1.99
N SER A 168 -28.03 41.88 -0.98
CA SER A 168 -27.42 42.34 0.27
C SER A 168 -27.44 41.27 1.38
N ASP A 169 -27.82 40.03 1.08
CA ASP A 169 -27.80 38.92 2.04
C ASP A 169 -26.35 38.44 2.27
N VAL A 170 -25.60 39.24 3.03
CA VAL A 170 -24.18 38.99 3.30
C VAL A 170 -23.98 37.66 4.03
N LEU A 171 -24.89 37.29 4.93
CA LEU A 171 -24.74 36.09 5.74
C LEU A 171 -24.87 34.81 4.90
N THR A 172 -25.96 34.68 4.12
CA THR A 172 -26.15 33.52 3.24
C THR A 172 -25.03 33.44 2.20
N ARG A 173 -24.63 34.57 1.62
CA ARG A 173 -23.53 34.61 0.63
C ARG A 173 -22.19 34.20 1.23
N SER A 174 -21.86 34.68 2.42
CA SER A 174 -20.60 34.31 3.11
C SER A 174 -20.60 32.82 3.47
N PHE A 175 -21.74 32.28 3.88
CA PHE A 175 -21.90 30.87 4.17
C PHE A 175 -21.75 29.99 2.93
N ILE A 176 -22.32 30.40 1.79
CA ILE A 176 -22.11 29.74 0.48
C ILE A 176 -20.62 29.71 0.13
N THR A 177 -19.91 30.84 0.25
CA THR A 177 -18.47 30.91 -0.01
C THR A 177 -17.67 29.97 0.91
N LEU A 178 -18.05 29.89 2.19
CA LEU A 178 -17.43 28.96 3.14
C LEU A 178 -17.65 27.51 2.72
N ARG A 179 -18.90 27.11 2.44
CA ARG A 179 -19.25 25.77 1.95
C ARG A 179 -18.45 25.42 0.69
N ASP A 180 -18.42 26.31 -0.28
CA ASP A 180 -17.75 26.09 -1.57
C ASP A 180 -16.23 25.97 -1.42
N SER A 181 -15.63 26.69 -0.46
CA SER A 181 -14.21 26.56 -0.12
C SER A 181 -13.92 25.18 0.48
N VAL A 182 -14.73 24.73 1.45
CA VAL A 182 -14.63 23.38 2.04
C VAL A 182 -14.84 22.29 0.98
N ARG A 183 -15.81 22.48 0.08
CA ARG A 183 -16.07 21.55 -1.03
C ARG A 183 -14.92 21.49 -2.02
N SER A 184 -14.31 22.62 -2.32
CA SER A 184 -13.18 22.69 -3.25
C SER A 184 -11.93 22.00 -2.68
N VAL A 185 -11.59 22.23 -1.41
CA VAL A 185 -10.40 21.59 -0.80
C VAL A 185 -10.61 20.10 -0.60
N THR A 186 -11.82 19.66 -0.24
CA THR A 186 -12.13 18.24 -0.09
C THR A 186 -12.12 17.51 -1.44
N ALA A 187 -12.63 18.14 -2.50
CA ALA A 187 -12.53 17.62 -3.86
C ALA A 187 -11.08 17.53 -4.34
N GLU A 188 -10.26 18.54 -4.06
CA GLU A 188 -8.83 18.54 -4.41
C GLU A 188 -8.08 17.42 -3.68
N ALA A 189 -8.27 17.30 -2.36
CA ALA A 189 -7.66 16.25 -1.56
C ALA A 189 -8.05 14.85 -2.04
N ARG A 190 -9.33 14.64 -2.41
CA ARG A 190 -9.80 13.37 -2.98
C ARG A 190 -9.16 13.09 -4.34
N SER A 191 -9.10 14.09 -5.21
CA SER A 191 -8.48 14.00 -6.54
C SER A 191 -6.99 13.65 -6.48
N LEU A 192 -6.27 14.11 -5.45
CA LEU A 192 -4.87 13.75 -5.20
C LEU A 192 -4.72 12.37 -4.57
N ALA A 193 -5.59 12.02 -3.62
CA ALA A 193 -5.62 10.70 -3.02
C ALA A 193 -5.89 9.61 -4.08
N ASP A 194 -6.87 9.82 -4.96
CA ASP A 194 -7.20 8.89 -6.04
C ASP A 194 -6.02 8.72 -7.01
N ALA A 195 -5.30 9.80 -7.34
CA ALA A 195 -4.10 9.74 -8.17
C ALA A 195 -2.96 8.98 -7.49
N ALA A 196 -2.71 9.23 -6.21
CA ALA A 196 -1.69 8.53 -5.43
C ALA A 196 -1.99 7.02 -5.33
N VAL A 197 -3.25 6.64 -5.11
CA VAL A 197 -3.70 5.24 -5.10
C VAL A 197 -3.51 4.59 -6.48
N ALA A 198 -3.75 5.33 -7.57
CA ALA A 198 -3.51 4.87 -8.93
C ALA A 198 -2.00 4.82 -9.31
N GLY A 199 -1.10 5.28 -8.43
CA GLY A 199 0.34 5.33 -8.68
C GLY A 199 0.81 6.57 -9.45
N ASP A 200 -0.08 7.52 -9.76
CA ASP A 200 0.29 8.82 -10.33
C ASP A 200 0.77 9.77 -9.23
N LEU A 201 2.04 9.61 -8.85
CA LEU A 201 2.73 10.48 -7.90
C LEU A 201 3.31 11.73 -8.57
N ALA A 202 3.03 11.99 -9.85
CA ALA A 202 3.45 13.22 -10.53
C ALA A 202 2.41 14.34 -10.37
N LYS A 203 1.14 13.99 -10.18
CA LYS A 203 0.08 14.96 -9.94
C LYS A 203 0.31 15.75 -8.65
N ARG A 204 0.08 17.06 -8.71
CA ARG A 204 0.14 17.98 -7.56
C ARG A 204 -1.14 18.78 -7.47
N GLY A 205 -1.51 19.14 -6.25
CA GLY A 205 -2.63 20.04 -6.00
C GLY A 205 -2.26 21.47 -6.34
N ASP A 206 -3.21 22.20 -6.90
CA ASP A 206 -3.02 23.62 -7.22
C ASP A 206 -3.13 24.46 -5.94
N VAL A 207 -1.99 24.86 -5.39
CA VAL A 207 -1.89 25.64 -4.15
C VAL A 207 -2.36 27.08 -4.36
N GLU A 208 -2.25 27.65 -5.57
CA GLU A 208 -2.59 29.05 -5.85
C GLU A 208 -4.11 29.28 -5.88
N ARG A 209 -4.88 28.21 -6.07
CA ARG A 209 -6.35 28.24 -6.04
C ARG A 209 -6.93 28.42 -4.64
N PHE A 210 -6.15 28.21 -3.59
CA PHE A 210 -6.62 28.22 -2.20
C PHE A 210 -5.90 29.28 -1.37
N ASP A 211 -6.63 29.83 -0.40
CA ASP A 211 -6.12 30.83 0.55
C ASP A 211 -6.01 30.27 1.98
N GLY A 212 -5.11 30.86 2.77
CA GLY A 212 -4.98 30.59 4.20
C GLY A 212 -4.82 29.11 4.55
N ALA A 213 -5.59 28.63 5.53
CA ALA A 213 -5.50 27.25 6.00
C ALA A 213 -5.79 26.20 4.91
N TYR A 214 -6.65 26.50 3.93
CA TYR A 214 -6.94 25.57 2.84
C TYR A 214 -5.73 25.41 1.91
N ARG A 215 -4.99 26.49 1.68
CA ARG A 215 -3.71 26.48 0.97
C ARG A 215 -2.70 25.58 1.66
N ASP A 216 -2.59 25.71 2.98
CA ASP A 216 -1.64 24.95 3.78
C ASP A 216 -1.96 23.45 3.78
N VAL A 217 -3.24 23.07 3.74
CA VAL A 217 -3.66 21.67 3.57
C VAL A 217 -3.18 21.11 2.23
N VAL A 218 -3.43 21.80 1.13
CA VAL A 218 -3.01 21.33 -0.21
C VAL A 218 -1.48 21.30 -0.33
N ALA A 219 -0.80 22.31 0.19
CA ALA A 219 0.66 22.34 0.24
C ALA A 219 1.22 21.19 1.10
N GLY A 220 0.59 20.86 2.22
CA GLY A 220 0.95 19.73 3.07
C GLY A 220 0.80 18.39 2.35
N ILE A 221 -0.29 18.19 1.61
CA ILE A 221 -0.49 16.98 0.78
C ILE A 221 0.61 16.89 -0.29
N ASN A 222 0.92 17.99 -0.98
CA ASN A 222 2.02 18.02 -1.95
C ASN A 222 3.36 17.64 -1.31
N GLY A 223 3.65 18.15 -0.11
CA GLY A 223 4.86 17.79 0.63
C GLY A 223 4.96 16.31 0.98
N ILE A 224 3.83 15.66 1.29
CA ILE A 224 3.78 14.20 1.49
C ILE A 224 4.13 13.48 0.19
N ILE A 225 3.53 13.89 -0.93
CA ILE A 225 3.79 13.27 -2.24
C ILE A 225 5.26 13.45 -2.63
N ASP A 226 5.83 14.65 -2.46
CA ASP A 226 7.24 14.93 -2.76
C ASP A 226 8.19 14.08 -1.90
N GLY A 227 7.90 13.95 -0.60
CA GLY A 227 8.66 13.12 0.33
C GLY A 227 8.68 11.64 -0.05
N MET A 228 7.60 11.13 -0.65
CA MET A 228 7.51 9.76 -1.15
C MET A 228 8.12 9.59 -2.55
N THR A 229 8.00 10.60 -3.41
CA THR A 229 8.37 10.50 -4.84
C THR A 229 9.87 10.37 -5.05
N ALA A 230 10.68 11.18 -4.34
CA ALA A 230 12.13 11.18 -4.52
C ALA A 230 12.80 9.81 -4.26
N PRO A 231 12.61 9.15 -3.10
CA PRO A 231 13.22 7.84 -2.84
C PRO A 231 12.69 6.74 -3.76
N LEU A 232 11.40 6.77 -4.12
CA LEU A 232 10.82 5.78 -5.03
C LEU A 232 11.40 5.91 -6.44
N ASN A 233 11.53 7.12 -6.97
CA ASN A 233 12.12 7.35 -8.28
C ASN A 233 13.60 6.95 -8.33
N GLU A 234 14.39 7.25 -7.29
CA GLU A 234 15.79 6.80 -7.24
C GLU A 234 15.87 5.27 -7.17
N ALA A 235 15.02 4.61 -6.37
CA ALA A 235 14.97 3.15 -6.30
C ALA A 235 14.63 2.53 -7.67
N VAL A 236 13.66 3.10 -8.40
CA VAL A 236 13.32 2.68 -9.76
C VAL A 236 14.52 2.84 -10.70
N GLN A 237 15.20 3.99 -10.68
CA GLN A 237 16.40 4.20 -11.51
C GLN A 237 17.50 3.17 -11.21
N VAL A 238 17.74 2.86 -9.93
CA VAL A 238 18.71 1.84 -9.54
C VAL A 238 18.28 0.45 -10.03
N LEU A 239 16.99 0.10 -9.90
CA LEU A 239 16.45 -1.17 -10.40
C LEU A 239 16.52 -1.29 -11.92
N GLU A 240 16.32 -0.20 -12.66
CA GLU A 240 16.50 -0.16 -14.13
C GLU A 240 17.96 -0.40 -14.52
N ARG A 241 18.92 0.19 -13.79
CA ARG A 241 20.36 -0.07 -13.97
C ARG A 241 20.70 -1.53 -13.68
N LEU A 242 20.17 -2.08 -12.58
CA LEU A 242 20.29 -3.51 -12.26
C LEU A 242 19.73 -4.39 -13.39
N ALA A 243 18.55 -4.06 -13.93
CA ALA A 243 17.95 -4.80 -15.04
C ALA A 243 18.82 -4.74 -16.31
N ALA A 244 19.52 -3.62 -16.52
CA ALA A 244 20.54 -3.46 -17.55
C ALA A 244 21.89 -4.13 -17.21
N LYS A 245 21.95 -4.91 -16.12
CA LYS A 245 23.14 -5.59 -15.58
C LYS A 245 24.24 -4.64 -15.11
N ASP A 246 23.90 -3.38 -14.86
CA ASP A 246 24.79 -2.43 -14.24
C ASP A 246 24.63 -2.46 -12.71
N LEU A 247 25.54 -3.18 -12.08
CA LEU A 247 25.63 -3.29 -10.62
C LEU A 247 26.49 -2.19 -9.98
N THR A 248 26.87 -1.13 -10.68
CA THR A 248 27.72 -0.07 -10.11
C THR A 248 26.93 1.06 -9.44
N VAL A 249 25.62 1.13 -9.72
CA VAL A 249 24.76 2.19 -9.19
C VAL A 249 24.16 1.76 -7.84
N ARG A 250 24.04 2.72 -6.93
CA ARG A 250 23.43 2.56 -5.61
C ARG A 250 22.49 3.72 -5.34
N MET A 251 21.53 3.50 -4.45
CA MET A 251 20.78 4.61 -3.88
C MET A 251 21.73 5.45 -3.02
N SER A 252 21.82 6.73 -3.34
CA SER A 252 22.74 7.71 -2.76
C SER A 252 22.04 8.73 -1.86
N GLY A 253 20.75 8.98 -2.09
CA GLY A 253 19.98 10.00 -1.36
C GLY A 253 19.99 9.84 0.17
N THR A 254 19.87 10.96 0.87
CA THR A 254 19.81 11.00 2.35
C THR A 254 18.37 10.82 2.80
N TYR A 255 18.00 9.56 3.06
CA TYR A 255 16.65 9.19 3.49
C TYR A 255 16.59 8.84 4.97
N GLN A 256 15.40 8.93 5.56
CA GLN A 256 15.13 8.60 6.96
C GLN A 256 14.01 7.55 7.06
N GLY A 257 13.89 6.92 8.23
CA GLY A 257 12.82 5.96 8.52
C GLY A 257 12.74 4.81 7.51
N ASP A 258 11.53 4.50 7.03
CA ASP A 258 11.30 3.40 6.10
C ASP A 258 12.01 3.61 4.74
N HIS A 259 12.17 4.85 4.28
CA HIS A 259 12.91 5.13 3.04
C HIS A 259 14.42 4.82 3.19
N ALA A 260 15.00 5.06 4.37
CA ALA A 260 16.38 4.65 4.67
C ALA A 260 16.51 3.11 4.66
N ARG A 261 15.49 2.41 5.17
CA ARG A 261 15.43 0.94 5.15
C ARG A 261 15.37 0.40 3.72
N ILE A 262 14.59 1.03 2.83
CA ILE A 262 14.55 0.69 1.40
C ILE A 262 15.93 0.86 0.76
N LYS A 263 16.57 2.02 0.96
CA LYS A 263 17.93 2.28 0.47
C LYS A 263 18.93 1.23 0.94
N ALA A 264 18.96 0.93 2.24
CA ALA A 264 19.88 -0.03 2.81
C ALA A 264 19.64 -1.44 2.25
N ALA A 265 18.39 -1.88 2.16
CA ALA A 265 18.04 -3.19 1.61
C ALA A 265 18.39 -3.32 0.13
N LEU A 266 18.10 -2.30 -0.69
CA LEU A 266 18.41 -2.32 -2.12
C LEU A 266 19.92 -2.33 -2.35
N ASN A 267 20.68 -1.48 -1.65
CA ASN A 267 22.14 -1.45 -1.77
C ASN A 267 22.78 -2.77 -1.33
N ALA A 268 22.34 -3.35 -0.20
CA ALA A 268 22.85 -4.64 0.27
C ALA A 268 22.55 -5.78 -0.72
N ALA A 269 21.36 -5.76 -1.36
CA ALA A 269 21.04 -6.75 -2.39
C ALA A 269 21.97 -6.63 -3.61
N MET A 270 22.32 -5.40 -4.02
CA MET A 270 23.27 -5.14 -5.10
C MET A 270 24.68 -5.61 -4.73
N ASP A 271 25.13 -5.35 -3.50
CA ASP A 271 26.44 -5.77 -3.00
C ASP A 271 26.57 -7.30 -2.99
N HIS A 272 25.57 -8.03 -2.49
CA HIS A 272 25.57 -9.49 -2.52
C HIS A 272 25.54 -10.06 -3.94
N MET A 273 24.86 -9.38 -4.88
CA MET A 273 24.82 -9.82 -6.27
C MET A 273 26.16 -9.59 -6.99
N GLU A 274 26.84 -8.48 -6.68
CA GLU A 274 28.20 -8.20 -7.15
C GLU A 274 29.20 -9.24 -6.62
N GLU A 275 29.15 -9.55 -5.32
CA GLU A 275 29.99 -10.59 -4.70
C GLU A 275 29.76 -11.97 -5.33
N ALA A 276 28.50 -12.36 -5.52
CA ALA A 276 28.15 -13.64 -6.14
C ALA A 276 28.69 -13.76 -7.58
N LEU A 277 28.58 -12.69 -8.38
CA LEU A 277 29.11 -12.66 -9.75
C LEU A 277 30.65 -12.68 -9.77
N ALA A 278 31.30 -11.99 -8.84
CA ALA A 278 32.75 -12.05 -8.69
C ALA A 278 33.23 -13.47 -8.36
N GLN A 279 32.52 -14.17 -7.46
CA GLN A 279 32.83 -15.56 -7.12
C GLN A 279 32.63 -16.51 -8.30
N ILE A 280 31.58 -16.30 -9.11
CA ILE A 280 31.34 -17.07 -10.33
C ILE A 280 32.47 -16.83 -11.34
N ALA A 281 32.89 -15.58 -11.55
CA ALA A 281 33.98 -15.24 -12.45
C ALA A 281 35.29 -15.92 -12.04
N ALA A 282 35.65 -15.84 -10.75
CA ALA A 282 36.84 -16.51 -10.22
C ALA A 282 36.77 -18.04 -10.40
N SER A 283 35.60 -18.64 -10.19
CA SER A 283 35.39 -20.08 -10.40
C SER A 283 35.52 -20.46 -11.87
N ALA A 284 35.02 -19.63 -12.79
CA ALA A 284 35.17 -19.85 -14.23
C ALA A 284 36.64 -19.81 -14.67
N ASP A 285 37.43 -18.88 -14.14
CA ASP A 285 38.88 -18.80 -14.40
C ASP A 285 39.64 -20.03 -13.88
N GLN A 286 39.27 -20.51 -12.69
CA GLN A 286 39.83 -21.75 -12.14
C GLN A 286 39.51 -22.96 -13.02
N VAL A 287 38.26 -23.08 -13.49
CA VAL A 287 37.84 -24.16 -14.40
C VAL A 287 38.59 -24.06 -15.73
N ALA A 288 38.73 -22.87 -16.30
CA ALA A 288 39.47 -22.66 -17.55
C ALA A 288 40.95 -23.05 -17.40
N SER A 289 41.58 -22.68 -16.28
CA SER A 289 42.96 -23.05 -15.96
C SER A 289 43.12 -24.56 -15.79
N ALA A 290 42.21 -25.21 -15.04
CA ALA A 290 42.20 -26.65 -14.86
C ALA A 290 42.00 -27.41 -16.18
N ALA A 291 41.09 -26.94 -17.04
CA ALA A 291 40.87 -27.50 -18.36
C ALA A 291 42.15 -27.45 -19.22
N THR A 292 42.89 -26.34 -19.17
CA THR A 292 44.17 -26.18 -19.86
C THR A 292 45.21 -27.19 -19.37
N GLN A 293 45.32 -27.38 -18.04
CA GLN A 293 46.24 -28.35 -17.45
C GLN A 293 45.87 -29.80 -17.79
N VAL A 294 44.58 -30.14 -17.76
CA VAL A 294 44.09 -31.46 -18.20
C VAL A 294 44.38 -31.69 -19.68
N GLY A 295 44.21 -30.68 -20.52
CA GLY A 295 44.58 -30.73 -21.94
C GLY A 295 46.06 -31.04 -22.14
N ALA A 296 46.94 -30.33 -21.42
CA ALA A 296 48.37 -30.59 -21.46
C ALA A 296 48.74 -31.99 -20.94
N GLY A 297 48.16 -32.41 -19.82
CA GLY A 297 48.38 -33.75 -19.25
C GLY A 297 47.92 -34.88 -20.18
N SER A 298 46.80 -34.68 -20.86
CA SER A 298 46.27 -35.62 -21.86
C SER A 298 47.23 -35.76 -23.05
N GLN A 299 47.86 -34.66 -23.49
CA GLN A 299 48.85 -34.68 -24.57
C GLN A 299 50.12 -35.45 -24.16
N VAL A 300 50.61 -35.24 -22.94
CA VAL A 300 51.77 -35.98 -22.40
C VAL A 300 51.44 -37.47 -22.28
N LEU A 301 50.27 -37.81 -21.76
CA LEU A 301 49.82 -39.20 -21.65
C LEU A 301 49.69 -39.87 -23.02
N ALA A 302 49.14 -39.17 -24.02
CA ALA A 302 49.05 -39.68 -25.38
C ALA A 302 50.44 -39.95 -25.96
N HIS A 303 51.41 -39.07 -25.73
CA HIS A 303 52.79 -39.27 -26.17
C HIS A 303 53.44 -40.48 -25.48
N GLY A 304 53.37 -40.57 -24.16
CA GLY A 304 53.92 -41.71 -23.40
C GLY A 304 53.26 -43.04 -23.77
N THR A 305 51.96 -43.04 -24.08
CA THR A 305 51.25 -44.24 -24.57
C THR A 305 51.79 -44.68 -25.93
N SER A 306 52.10 -43.74 -26.83
CA SER A 306 52.73 -44.05 -28.12
C SER A 306 54.16 -44.60 -27.96
N GLU A 307 54.97 -44.04 -27.05
CA GLU A 307 56.30 -44.57 -26.73
C GLU A 307 56.22 -45.99 -26.13
N GLN A 308 55.25 -46.23 -25.25
CA GLN A 308 55.02 -47.53 -24.65
C GLN A 308 54.55 -48.56 -25.67
N ALA A 309 53.73 -48.16 -26.64
CA ALA A 309 53.35 -49.02 -27.77
C ALA A 309 54.59 -49.43 -28.59
N SER A 310 55.50 -48.49 -28.88
CA SER A 310 56.76 -48.80 -29.57
C SER A 310 57.64 -49.77 -28.77
N SER A 311 57.75 -49.56 -27.46
CA SER A 311 58.50 -50.48 -26.58
C SER A 311 57.89 -51.88 -26.57
N LEU A 312 56.56 -51.99 -26.60
CA LEU A 312 55.86 -53.26 -26.69
C LEU A 312 56.10 -53.97 -28.03
N GLU A 313 56.20 -53.23 -29.14
CA GLU A 313 56.58 -53.81 -30.44
C GLU A 313 58.00 -54.41 -30.39
N GLU A 314 58.96 -53.71 -29.77
CA GLU A 314 60.34 -54.17 -29.61
C GLU A 314 60.44 -55.41 -28.69
N ILE A 315 59.71 -55.41 -27.58
CA ILE A 315 59.61 -56.58 -26.68
C ILE A 315 59.01 -57.77 -27.43
N SER A 316 57.96 -57.57 -28.22
CA SER A 316 57.35 -58.63 -29.01
C SER A 316 58.33 -59.23 -30.02
N ALA A 317 59.10 -58.39 -30.71
CA ALA A 317 60.16 -58.84 -31.61
C ALA A 317 61.25 -59.64 -30.87
N SER A 318 61.69 -59.15 -29.72
CA SER A 318 62.67 -59.84 -28.86
C SER A 318 62.14 -61.19 -28.35
N LEU A 319 60.85 -61.26 -28.00
CA LEU A 319 60.19 -62.52 -27.61
C LEU A 319 60.10 -63.51 -28.76
N GLN A 320 59.86 -63.04 -29.99
CA GLN A 320 59.88 -63.90 -31.18
C GLN A 320 61.29 -64.46 -31.44
N GLU A 321 62.32 -63.63 -31.33
CA GLU A 321 63.71 -64.07 -31.47
C GLU A 321 64.10 -65.07 -30.38
N MET A 322 63.75 -64.79 -29.12
CA MET A 322 63.98 -65.68 -27.99
C MET A 322 63.24 -67.02 -28.16
N THR A 323 62.02 -67.01 -28.69
CA THR A 323 61.28 -68.24 -29.02
C THR A 323 61.99 -69.06 -30.09
N SER A 324 62.51 -68.40 -31.14
CA SER A 324 63.31 -69.04 -32.18
C SER A 324 64.58 -69.68 -31.60
N MET A 325 65.32 -68.93 -30.79
CA MET A 325 66.51 -69.41 -30.10
C MET A 325 66.21 -70.60 -29.18
N THR A 326 65.10 -70.56 -28.43
CA THR A 326 64.69 -71.67 -27.56
C THR A 326 64.38 -72.92 -28.37
N ARG A 327 63.69 -72.80 -29.51
CA ARG A 327 63.45 -73.92 -30.44
C ARG A 327 64.76 -74.48 -30.99
N GLN A 328 65.69 -73.60 -31.36
CA GLN A 328 67.01 -73.99 -31.83
C GLN A 328 67.83 -74.71 -30.75
N SER A 329 67.84 -74.21 -29.51
CA SER A 329 68.50 -74.87 -28.38
C SER A 329 67.90 -76.24 -28.09
N ALA A 330 66.57 -76.38 -28.17
CA ALA A 330 65.91 -77.67 -28.02
C ALA A 330 66.33 -78.66 -29.13
N ALA A 331 66.42 -78.20 -30.38
CA ALA A 331 66.90 -79.01 -31.50
C ALA A 331 68.37 -79.42 -31.33
N HIS A 332 69.24 -78.50 -30.89
CA HIS A 332 70.64 -78.82 -30.58
C HIS A 332 70.78 -79.82 -29.43
N ALA A 333 69.95 -79.70 -28.39
CA ALA A 333 69.93 -80.67 -27.30
C ALA A 333 69.54 -82.07 -27.79
N GLN A 334 68.51 -82.18 -28.66
CA GLN A 334 68.13 -83.44 -29.30
C GLN A 334 69.23 -84.00 -30.19
N GLU A 335 69.94 -83.16 -30.94
CA GLU A 335 71.05 -83.59 -31.78
C GLU A 335 72.25 -84.08 -30.95
N CYS A 336 72.60 -83.38 -29.88
CA CYS A 336 73.61 -83.82 -28.91
C CYS A 336 73.23 -85.17 -28.26
N ASP A 337 71.96 -85.38 -27.92
CA ASP A 337 71.47 -86.66 -27.39
C ASP A 337 71.69 -87.80 -28.41
N ARG A 338 71.29 -87.57 -29.66
CA ARG A 338 71.52 -88.53 -30.77
C ARG A 338 73.00 -88.81 -31.00
N LEU A 339 73.84 -87.79 -30.95
CA LEU A 339 75.29 -87.92 -31.12
C LEU A 339 75.91 -88.70 -29.95
N SER A 340 75.45 -88.44 -28.72
CA SER A 340 75.88 -89.15 -27.51
C SER A 340 75.48 -90.62 -27.56
N GLU A 341 74.28 -90.92 -28.05
CA GLU A 341 73.82 -92.30 -28.27
C GLU A 341 74.67 -93.01 -29.33
N SER A 342 75.00 -92.35 -30.43
CA SER A 342 75.90 -92.89 -31.46
C SER A 342 77.31 -93.14 -30.92
N ALA A 343 77.87 -92.21 -30.14
CA ALA A 343 79.19 -92.36 -29.52
C ALA A 343 79.21 -93.51 -28.50
N ARG A 344 78.14 -93.66 -27.71
CA ARG A 344 77.94 -94.82 -26.82
C ARG A 344 77.91 -96.13 -27.60
N GLY A 345 77.24 -96.16 -28.75
CA GLY A 345 77.22 -97.32 -29.65
C GLY A 345 78.62 -97.70 -30.14
N MET A 346 79.38 -96.72 -30.67
CA MET A 346 80.77 -96.96 -31.12
C MET A 346 81.69 -97.40 -29.98
N ALA A 347 81.55 -96.81 -28.79
CA ALA A 347 82.32 -97.23 -27.62
C ALA A 347 82.00 -98.68 -27.22
N HIS A 348 80.74 -99.10 -27.31
CA HIS A 348 80.33 -100.48 -27.06
C HIS A 348 80.95 -101.47 -28.06
N GLU A 349 80.92 -101.16 -29.36
CA GLU A 349 81.61 -101.95 -30.39
C GLU A 349 83.14 -102.00 -30.16
N GLY A 350 83.72 -100.88 -29.71
CA GLY A 350 85.14 -100.79 -29.33
C GLY A 350 85.48 -101.71 -28.16
N VAL A 351 84.69 -101.71 -27.09
CA VAL A 351 84.83 -102.63 -25.95
C VAL A 351 84.75 -104.08 -26.42
N GLN A 352 83.75 -104.43 -27.23
CA GLN A 352 83.57 -105.78 -27.76
C GLN A 352 84.77 -106.22 -28.63
N SER A 353 85.40 -105.28 -29.34
CA SER A 353 86.62 -105.53 -30.10
C SER A 353 87.84 -105.74 -29.19
N MET A 354 87.94 -105.01 -28.08
CA MET A 354 88.98 -105.23 -27.06
C MET A 354 88.80 -106.56 -26.30
N GLU A 355 87.56 -106.99 -26.05
CA GLU A 355 87.27 -108.32 -25.49
C GLU A 355 87.73 -109.45 -26.42
N ARG A 356 87.41 -109.35 -27.73
CA ARG A 356 87.92 -110.28 -28.74
C ARG A 356 89.45 -110.29 -28.82
N LEU A 357 90.08 -109.13 -28.69
CA LEU A 357 91.55 -109.02 -28.65
C LEU A 357 92.12 -109.70 -27.40
N ALA A 358 91.51 -109.51 -26.23
CA ALA A 358 91.93 -110.14 -24.98
C ALA A 358 91.81 -111.67 -25.06
N GLU A 359 90.72 -112.20 -25.61
CA GLU A 359 90.55 -113.64 -25.86
C GLU A 359 91.62 -114.19 -26.82
N ALA A 360 91.95 -113.44 -27.88
CA ALA A 360 93.03 -113.81 -28.78
C ALA A 360 94.40 -113.81 -28.06
N MET A 361 94.65 -112.84 -27.17
CA MET A 361 95.87 -112.78 -26.35
C MET A 361 95.96 -113.94 -25.34
N GLU A 362 94.85 -114.35 -24.73
CA GLU A 362 94.80 -115.56 -23.88
C GLU A 362 95.16 -116.81 -24.68
N ARG A 363 94.59 -116.97 -25.88
CA ARG A 363 94.95 -118.08 -26.78
C ARG A 363 96.43 -118.07 -27.17
N ILE A 364 96.99 -116.90 -27.47
CA ILE A 364 98.43 -116.75 -27.77
C ILE A 364 99.27 -117.12 -26.55
N ARG A 365 98.86 -116.70 -25.35
CA ARG A 365 99.54 -117.06 -24.09
C ARG A 365 99.51 -118.57 -23.87
N ALA A 366 98.35 -119.21 -24.00
CA ALA A 366 98.22 -120.66 -23.89
C ALA A 366 99.09 -121.40 -24.91
N SER A 367 99.14 -120.92 -26.15
CA SER A 367 100.04 -121.45 -27.19
C SER A 367 101.52 -121.26 -26.83
N SER A 368 101.88 -120.11 -26.26
CA SER A 368 103.24 -119.81 -25.79
C SER A 368 103.65 -120.73 -24.63
N ASP A 369 102.75 -120.96 -23.67
CA ASP A 369 102.99 -121.88 -22.55
C ASP A 369 103.15 -123.33 -23.03
N GLN A 370 102.36 -123.74 -24.03
CA GLN A 370 102.51 -125.04 -24.68
C GLN A 370 103.85 -125.14 -25.42
N THR A 371 104.26 -124.07 -26.09
CA THR A 371 105.58 -123.99 -26.74
C THR A 371 106.70 -124.08 -25.69
N ALA A 372 106.57 -123.43 -24.55
CA ALA A 372 107.53 -123.51 -23.44
C ALA A 372 107.61 -124.94 -22.86
N LYS A 373 106.49 -125.66 -22.75
CA LYS A 373 106.50 -127.10 -22.39
C LYS A 373 107.25 -127.92 -23.43
N ILE A 374 107.00 -127.70 -24.72
CA ILE A 374 107.73 -128.39 -25.80
C ILE A 374 109.22 -128.09 -25.70
N VAL A 375 109.63 -126.84 -25.47
CA VAL A 375 111.03 -126.46 -25.26
C VAL A 375 111.63 -127.20 -24.06
N LYS A 376 110.91 -127.31 -22.95
CA LYS A 376 111.35 -128.08 -21.78
C LYS A 376 111.52 -129.58 -22.10
N THR A 377 110.58 -130.16 -22.85
CA THR A 377 110.71 -131.54 -23.33
C THR A 377 111.89 -131.70 -24.29
N ILE A 378 112.15 -130.73 -25.17
CA ILE A 378 113.34 -130.72 -26.04
C ILE A 378 114.61 -130.65 -25.20
N ASP A 379 114.64 -129.83 -24.13
CA ASP A 379 115.78 -129.72 -23.21
C ASP A 379 116.03 -131.03 -22.45
N GLU A 380 114.96 -131.70 -21.99
CA GLU A 380 115.02 -133.04 -21.40
C GLU A 380 115.51 -134.09 -22.41
N ILE A 381 115.04 -134.06 -23.66
CA ILE A 381 115.55 -134.94 -24.74
C ILE A 381 117.02 -134.64 -25.03
N ALA A 382 117.42 -133.36 -25.08
CA ALA A 382 118.81 -132.97 -25.31
C ALA A 382 119.71 -133.48 -24.18
N PHE A 383 119.27 -133.39 -22.92
CA PHE A 383 119.99 -133.94 -21.77
C PHE A 383 120.08 -135.48 -21.81
N GLN A 384 118.99 -136.17 -22.15
CA GLN A 384 119.00 -137.62 -22.34
C GLN A 384 119.89 -138.05 -23.50
N THR A 385 119.88 -137.30 -24.61
CA THR A 385 120.74 -137.54 -25.77
C THR A 385 122.21 -137.33 -25.40
N ASN A 386 122.50 -136.31 -24.59
CA ASN A 386 123.83 -136.06 -24.05
C ASN A 386 124.31 -137.19 -23.12
N LEU A 387 123.42 -137.74 -22.27
CA LEU A 387 123.71 -138.91 -21.44
C LEU A 387 123.88 -140.21 -22.26
N LEU A 388 123.06 -140.43 -23.28
CA LEU A 388 123.19 -141.56 -24.21
C LEU A 388 124.51 -141.50 -24.98
N ALA A 389 124.87 -140.32 -25.48
CA ALA A 389 126.15 -140.08 -26.12
C ALA A 389 127.33 -140.33 -25.16
N LEU A 390 127.20 -139.93 -23.90
CA LEU A 390 128.21 -140.19 -22.87
C LEU A 390 128.31 -141.68 -22.53
N ASN A 391 127.20 -142.38 -22.33
CA ASN A 391 127.21 -143.82 -22.05
C ASN A 391 127.76 -144.62 -23.24
N ALA A 392 127.36 -144.29 -24.47
CA ALA A 392 127.91 -144.92 -25.66
C ALA A 392 129.43 -144.68 -25.81
N ALA A 393 129.93 -143.51 -25.40
CA ALA A 393 131.36 -143.21 -25.39
C ALA A 393 132.12 -143.97 -24.29
N VAL A 394 131.51 -144.20 -23.12
CA VAL A 394 132.10 -144.99 -22.03
C VAL A 394 132.12 -146.49 -22.36
N GLU A 395 131.07 -147.02 -23.00
CA GLU A 395 130.95 -148.45 -23.30
C GLU A 395 131.75 -148.88 -24.54
N ALA A 396 132.19 -147.90 -25.35
CA ALA A 396 133.13 -148.08 -26.46
C ALA A 396 134.61 -147.94 -26.07
N ALA A 397 134.91 -147.55 -24.82
CA ALA A 397 136.26 -147.40 -24.26
C ALA A 397 136.57 -148.54 -23.28
#